data_AF-A0A5N1JIQ2-F1
#
_entry.id   AF-A0A5N1JIQ2-F1
#
_cell.length_a   1.000
_cell.length_b   1.000
_cell.length_c   1.000
_cell.angle_alpha   90.00
_cell.angle_beta   90.00
_cell.angle_gamma   90.00
#
_symmetry.space_group_name_H-M   'P 1'
#
loop_
_entity.id
_entity.type
_entity.pdbx_description
1 polymer ?
#
loop_
_entity_poly.entity_id
_entity_poly.type
_entity_poly.pdbx_seq_one_letter_code
_entity_poly.pdbx_strand_id
1 'polypeptide(L)'
;MIKLGRYGLTGTIFLVVSLVGCFRPAIPISMSPNYPVDVFYENQQPDRPFTEMEWLEYKEEVPLTQQQQEPIKGRMVKRGNNIEQKELLLARLTMQAKKLGADALIAVRYQYYSSATVNGYSMRGMAVKYQKEREVRP
;
A
#
# COMPACT_ATOMS: atom_id res chain seq x y z
N MET A 1 -7.33 -33.76 -58.57
CA MET A 1 -6.56 -34.46 -57.53
C MET A 1 -5.36 -33.60 -57.14
N ILE A 2 -5.46 -32.86 -56.03
CA ILE A 2 -4.37 -32.01 -55.53
C ILE A 2 -3.68 -32.79 -54.41
N LYS A 3 -2.43 -33.24 -54.66
CA LYS A 3 -1.59 -33.88 -53.64
C LYS A 3 -1.11 -32.81 -52.66
N LEU A 4 -1.79 -32.70 -51.51
CA LEU A 4 -1.33 -31.89 -50.39
C LEU A 4 -0.10 -32.56 -49.78
N GLY A 5 1.07 -31.94 -49.95
CA GLY A 5 2.36 -32.46 -49.49
C GLY A 5 2.40 -32.64 -47.97
N ARG A 6 2.84 -33.83 -47.54
CA ARG A 6 2.97 -34.28 -46.14
C ARG A 6 3.94 -33.46 -45.26
N TYR A 7 4.57 -32.41 -45.81
CA TYR A 7 5.58 -31.58 -45.15
C TYR A 7 5.04 -30.22 -44.67
N GLY A 8 3.82 -29.82 -45.06
CA GLY A 8 3.24 -28.55 -44.64
C GLY A 8 2.71 -28.57 -43.20
N LEU A 9 2.25 -29.73 -42.72
CA LEU A 9 1.59 -29.89 -41.43
C LEU A 9 2.58 -29.88 -40.24
N THR A 10 3.81 -30.40 -40.45
CA THR A 10 4.83 -30.47 -39.40
C THR A 10 5.51 -29.11 -39.15
N GLY A 11 5.68 -28.29 -40.19
CA GLY A 11 6.24 -26.94 -40.07
C GLY A 11 5.31 -25.97 -39.34
N THR A 12 4.00 -26.10 -39.49
CA THR A 12 3.01 -25.25 -38.80
C THR A 12 2.92 -25.56 -37.31
N ILE A 13 3.04 -26.84 -36.92
CA ILE A 13 3.03 -27.24 -35.50
C ILE A 13 4.24 -26.66 -34.75
N PHE A 14 5.42 -26.65 -35.39
CA PHE A 14 6.64 -26.12 -34.75
C PHE A 14 6.61 -24.60 -34.55
N LEU A 15 5.94 -23.87 -35.46
CA LEU A 15 5.79 -22.42 -35.40
C LEU A 15 4.72 -21.96 -34.39
N VAL A 16 3.73 -22.81 -34.09
CA VAL A 16 2.72 -22.52 -33.06
C VAL A 16 3.28 -22.78 -31.65
N VAL A 17 4.12 -23.80 -31.46
CA VAL A 17 4.72 -24.10 -30.15
C VAL A 17 5.72 -23.03 -29.69
N SER A 18 6.43 -22.38 -30.62
CA SER A 18 7.37 -21.30 -30.31
C SER A 18 6.70 -19.98 -29.88
N LEU A 19 5.42 -19.76 -30.24
CA LEU A 19 4.67 -18.57 -29.81
C LEU A 19 4.01 -18.73 -28.43
N VAL A 20 3.77 -19.96 -27.95
CA VAL A 20 3.11 -20.21 -26.65
C VAL A 20 4.13 -20.28 -25.49
N GLY A 21 5.42 -20.44 -25.78
CA GLY A 21 6.49 -20.58 -24.76
C GLY A 21 6.84 -19.32 -23.97
N CYS A 22 6.29 -18.14 -24.33
CA CYS A 22 6.61 -16.87 -23.66
C CYS A 22 5.56 -16.41 -22.62
N PHE A 23 4.46 -17.14 -22.42
CA PHE A 23 3.53 -16.83 -21.33
C PHE A 23 3.99 -17.47 -20.02
N ARG A 24 4.92 -16.79 -19.33
CA ARG A 24 5.12 -17.02 -17.89
C ARG A 24 4.01 -16.25 -17.16
N PRO A 25 3.02 -16.89 -16.53
CA PRO A 25 2.07 -16.17 -15.70
C PRO A 25 2.85 -15.49 -14.58
N ALA A 26 2.96 -14.16 -14.66
CA ALA A 26 3.56 -13.36 -13.61
C ALA A 26 2.66 -13.49 -12.38
N ILE A 27 3.11 -14.26 -11.38
CA ILE A 27 2.43 -14.36 -10.09
C ILE A 27 2.40 -12.94 -9.53
N PRO A 28 1.22 -12.33 -9.30
CA PRO A 28 1.17 -11.03 -8.67
C PRO A 28 1.72 -11.18 -7.25
N ILE A 29 2.91 -10.62 -7.00
CA ILE A 29 3.46 -10.53 -5.65
C ILE A 29 2.61 -9.50 -4.91
N SER A 30 1.56 -9.97 -4.24
CA SER A 30 0.79 -9.13 -3.31
C SER A 30 1.64 -8.87 -2.07
N MET A 31 2.40 -7.78 -2.09
CA MET A 31 3.08 -7.27 -0.90
C MET A 31 2.15 -6.35 -0.11
N SER A 32 0.93 -6.83 0.18
CA SER A 32 0.04 -6.10 1.07
C SER A 32 0.58 -6.21 2.49
N PRO A 33 1.04 -5.12 3.12
CA PRO A 33 1.52 -5.17 4.49
C PRO A 33 0.40 -5.69 5.40
N ASN A 34 0.73 -6.67 6.25
CA ASN A 34 -0.21 -7.21 7.23
C ASN A 34 -0.10 -6.39 8.52
N TYR A 35 -1.08 -5.53 8.75
CA TYR A 35 -1.19 -4.75 9.98
C TYR A 35 -2.06 -5.48 11.01
N PRO A 36 -1.84 -5.22 12.32
CA PRO A 36 -2.62 -5.86 13.38
C PRO A 36 -4.09 -5.44 13.46
N VAL A 37 -4.48 -4.38 12.74
CA VAL A 37 -5.85 -3.87 12.61
C VAL A 37 -6.09 -3.55 11.14
N ASP A 38 -7.36 -3.59 10.70
CA ASP A 38 -7.70 -3.20 9.33
C ASP A 38 -7.38 -1.71 9.12
N VAL A 39 -6.96 -1.33 7.92
CA VAL A 39 -6.59 0.06 7.59
C VAL A 39 -7.40 0.53 6.40
N PHE A 40 -8.17 1.60 6.58
CA PHE A 40 -8.94 2.27 5.54
C PHE A 40 -8.45 3.71 5.39
N TYR A 41 -7.92 4.03 4.20
CA TYR A 41 -7.51 5.39 3.85
C TYR A 41 -8.73 6.33 3.70
N GLU A 42 -8.52 7.65 3.60
CA GLU A 42 -9.60 8.65 3.54
C GLU A 42 -10.70 8.38 2.49
N ASN A 43 -10.36 7.71 1.39
CA ASN A 43 -11.29 7.36 0.31
C ASN A 43 -11.84 5.93 0.40
N GLN A 44 -11.59 5.23 1.50
CA GLN A 44 -12.01 3.86 1.74
C GLN A 44 -12.92 3.81 2.97
N GLN A 45 -13.91 2.92 2.94
CA GLN A 45 -14.81 2.69 4.06
C GLN A 45 -14.90 1.20 4.36
N PRO A 46 -15.01 0.82 5.64
CA PRO A 46 -15.30 -0.55 6.01
C PRO A 46 -16.75 -0.90 5.65
N ASP A 47 -16.96 -2.13 5.16
CA ASP A 47 -18.31 -2.64 4.85
C ASP A 47 -19.14 -2.92 6.11
N ARG A 48 -18.46 -3.15 7.25
CA ARG A 48 -19.10 -3.50 8.52
C ARG A 48 -19.45 -2.25 9.32
N PRO A 49 -20.61 -2.21 10.01
CA PRO A 49 -20.91 -1.14 10.95
C PRO A 49 -19.89 -1.11 12.09
N PHE A 50 -19.54 0.09 12.53
CA PHE A 50 -18.52 0.32 13.53
C PHE A 50 -18.92 1.43 14.50
N THR A 51 -18.21 1.50 15.62
CA THR A 51 -18.30 2.58 16.59
C THR A 51 -16.95 3.29 16.64
N GLU A 52 -16.97 4.62 16.49
CA GLU A 52 -15.79 5.46 16.63
C GLU A 52 -15.26 5.43 18.06
N MET A 53 -13.93 5.38 18.21
CA MET A 53 -13.27 5.35 19.51
C MET A 53 -12.47 6.63 19.75
N GLU A 54 -11.32 6.76 19.07
CA GLU A 54 -10.37 7.84 19.34
C GLU A 54 -9.55 8.19 18.09
N TRP A 55 -9.27 9.48 17.90
CA TRP A 55 -8.32 9.94 16.90
C TRP A 55 -6.88 9.68 17.37
N LEU A 56 -6.14 8.92 16.59
CA LEU A 56 -4.72 8.66 16.83
C LEU A 56 -3.89 9.47 15.84
N GLU A 57 -2.81 10.06 16.32
CA GLU A 57 -1.86 10.80 15.50
C GLU A 57 -0.42 10.50 15.93
N TYR A 58 0.45 10.32 14.95
CA TYR A 58 1.90 10.25 15.15
C TYR A 58 2.58 11.31 14.29
N LYS A 59 3.48 12.09 14.91
CA LYS A 59 4.29 13.11 14.23
C LYS A 59 5.76 12.80 14.44
N GLU A 60 6.54 12.95 13.39
CA GLU A 60 7.99 12.79 13.42
C GLU A 60 8.65 13.88 12.61
N GLU A 61 9.70 14.48 13.15
CA GLU A 61 10.55 15.43 12.45
C GLU A 61 11.98 14.89 12.40
N VAL A 62 12.56 14.90 11.21
CA VAL A 62 13.91 14.40 10.96
C VAL A 62 14.76 15.55 10.39
N PRO A 63 15.91 15.87 11.01
CA PRO A 63 16.84 16.84 10.46
C PRO A 63 17.28 16.49 9.04
N LEU A 64 17.48 17.51 8.21
CA LEU A 64 18.00 17.31 6.86
C LEU A 64 19.44 16.79 6.93
N THR A 65 19.72 15.73 6.16
CA THR A 65 21.11 15.30 5.95
C THR A 65 21.86 16.36 5.14
N GLN A 66 23.20 16.38 5.22
CA GLN A 66 24.04 17.34 4.46
C GLN A 66 23.70 17.33 2.96
N GLN A 67 23.46 16.16 2.39
CA GLN A 67 23.08 16.02 0.99
C GLN A 67 21.70 16.61 0.68
N GLN A 68 20.79 16.66 1.65
CA GLN A 68 19.45 17.22 1.48
C GLN A 68 19.39 18.74 1.72
N GLN A 69 20.40 19.28 2.42
CA GLN A 69 20.53 20.72 2.65
C GLN A 69 21.02 21.45 1.38
N GLU A 70 21.86 20.79 0.57
CA GLU A 70 22.44 21.41 -0.62
C GLU A 70 21.52 21.32 -1.86
N PRO A 71 21.06 22.47 -2.40
CA PRO A 71 20.27 22.48 -3.62
C PRO A 71 21.15 22.22 -4.84
N ILE A 72 20.70 21.33 -5.73
CA ILE A 72 21.33 21.12 -7.04
C ILE A 72 20.72 22.13 -8.01
N LYS A 73 21.50 23.11 -8.45
CA LYS A 73 21.04 24.20 -9.34
C LYS A 73 19.81 24.95 -8.77
N GLY A 74 19.82 25.20 -7.45
CA GLY A 74 18.71 25.87 -6.75
C GLY A 74 17.49 24.97 -6.47
N ARG A 75 17.56 23.67 -6.80
CA ARG A 75 16.46 22.72 -6.60
C ARG A 75 16.77 21.72 -5.49
N MET A 76 15.82 21.51 -4.59
CA MET A 76 15.91 20.54 -3.50
C MET A 76 15.56 19.11 -3.95
N VAL A 77 16.33 18.58 -4.89
CA VAL A 77 16.03 17.29 -5.57
C VAL A 77 16.20 16.05 -4.69
N LYS A 78 16.91 16.16 -3.55
CA LYS A 78 17.14 15.05 -2.62
C LYS A 78 16.15 15.02 -1.46
N ARG A 79 15.17 15.93 -1.45
CA ARG A 79 14.07 15.94 -0.47
C ARG A 79 12.85 15.27 -1.09
N GLY A 80 12.14 14.46 -0.31
CA GLY A 80 10.97 13.77 -0.83
C GLY A 80 10.30 12.86 0.16
N ASN A 81 9.13 12.37 -0.25
CA ASN A 81 8.34 11.41 0.49
C ASN A 81 9.00 10.02 0.43
N ASN A 82 9.38 9.46 1.58
CA ASN A 82 9.90 8.10 1.68
C ASN A 82 8.77 7.13 2.06
N ILE A 83 8.56 6.10 1.23
CA ILE A 83 7.57 5.04 1.47
C ILE A 83 7.88 4.29 2.77
N GLU A 84 9.15 4.02 3.08
CA GLU A 84 9.55 3.29 4.30
C GLU A 84 9.12 4.03 5.58
N GLN A 85 9.22 5.36 5.57
CA GLN A 85 8.79 6.18 6.70
C GLN A 85 7.27 6.18 6.83
N LYS A 86 6.54 6.28 5.71
CA LYS A 86 5.08 6.16 5.70
C LYS A 86 4.65 4.81 6.30
N GLU A 87 5.27 3.71 5.87
CA GLU A 87 4.99 2.36 6.36
C GLU A 87 5.29 2.21 7.86
N LEU A 88 6.43 2.75 8.32
CA LEU A 88 6.80 2.73 9.74
C LEU A 88 5.80 3.50 10.61
N LEU A 89 5.38 4.69 10.16
CA LEU A 89 4.39 5.49 10.86
C LEU A 89 3.04 4.78 10.93
N LEU A 90 2.62 4.15 9.83
CA LEU A 90 1.38 3.38 9.79
C LEU A 90 1.45 2.14 10.69
N ALA A 91 2.56 1.43 10.71
CA ALA A 91 2.79 0.31 11.62
C ALA A 91 2.72 0.75 13.10
N ARG A 92 3.30 1.90 13.46
CA ARG A 92 3.19 2.44 14.83
C ARG A 92 1.76 2.81 15.18
N LEU A 93 1.04 3.47 14.27
CA LEU A 93 -0.35 3.87 14.48
C LEU A 93 -1.28 2.67 14.65
N THR A 94 -1.13 1.65 13.81
CA THR A 94 -1.91 0.39 13.87
C THR A 94 -1.63 -0.39 15.16
N MET A 95 -0.38 -0.40 15.64
CA MET A 95 -0.04 -0.97 16.94
C MET A 95 -0.69 -0.23 18.11
N GLN A 96 -0.75 1.11 18.05
CA GLN A 96 -1.44 1.92 19.06
C GLN A 96 -2.95 1.65 19.05
N ALA A 97 -3.57 1.59 17.87
CA ALA A 97 -4.98 1.25 17.73
C ALA A 97 -5.30 -0.14 18.31
N LYS A 98 -4.46 -1.14 17.99
CA LYS A 98 -4.59 -2.49 18.56
C LYS A 98 -4.54 -2.47 20.09
N LYS A 99 -3.61 -1.69 20.67
CA LYS A 99 -3.46 -1.57 22.12
C LYS A 99 -4.71 -0.97 22.78
N LEU A 100 -5.42 -0.09 22.09
CA LEU A 100 -6.71 0.46 22.54
C LEU A 100 -7.88 -0.52 22.36
N GLY A 101 -7.65 -1.68 21.74
CA GLY A 101 -8.67 -2.67 21.45
C GLY A 101 -9.51 -2.34 20.22
N ALA A 102 -9.07 -1.40 19.38
CA ALA A 102 -9.70 -1.13 18.09
C ALA A 102 -9.51 -2.32 17.14
N ASP A 103 -10.48 -2.53 16.25
CA ASP A 103 -10.41 -3.56 15.22
C ASP A 103 -9.94 -2.99 13.87
N ALA A 104 -10.13 -1.68 13.66
CA ALA A 104 -9.73 -0.99 12.45
C ALA A 104 -9.31 0.47 12.71
N LEU A 105 -8.58 1.04 11.75
CA LEU A 105 -8.31 2.46 11.58
C LEU A 105 -8.99 2.95 10.31
N ILE A 106 -9.80 4.00 10.41
CA ILE A 106 -10.44 4.65 9.26
C ILE A 106 -9.94 6.08 9.08
N ALA A 107 -10.25 6.67 7.92
CA ALA A 107 -9.86 8.02 7.57
C ALA A 107 -8.34 8.26 7.73
N VAL A 108 -7.56 7.23 7.38
CA VAL A 108 -6.10 7.28 7.56
C VAL A 108 -5.50 8.22 6.52
N ARG A 109 -4.78 9.23 7.01
CA ARG A 109 -4.12 10.25 6.20
C ARG A 109 -2.66 10.37 6.58
N TYR A 110 -1.83 10.41 5.55
CA TYR A 110 -0.43 10.76 5.65
C TYR A 110 -0.20 12.19 5.14
N GLN A 111 0.55 12.99 5.90
CA GLN A 111 0.94 14.34 5.54
C GLN A 111 2.47 14.48 5.63
N TYR A 112 3.09 14.85 4.52
CA TYR A 112 4.48 15.28 4.46
C TYR A 112 4.55 16.81 4.47
N TYR A 113 5.49 17.37 5.22
CA TYR A 113 5.84 18.77 5.19
C TYR A 113 7.36 18.93 5.29
N SER A 114 7.88 20.05 4.83
CA SER A 114 9.30 20.37 5.03
C SER A 114 9.52 21.81 5.40
N SER A 115 10.54 22.05 6.22
CA SER A 115 11.02 23.38 6.58
C SER A 115 12.43 23.63 6.00
N ALA A 116 13.07 24.73 6.41
CA ALA A 116 14.46 25.02 6.03
C ALA A 116 15.45 23.97 6.56
N THR A 117 15.18 23.34 7.70
CA THR A 117 16.14 22.50 8.44
C THR A 117 15.66 21.08 8.70
N VAL A 118 14.35 20.82 8.58
CA VAL A 118 13.76 19.51 8.88
C VAL A 118 12.79 19.03 7.80
N ASN A 119 12.61 17.72 7.74
CA ASN A 119 11.50 17.06 7.07
C ASN A 119 10.54 16.55 8.14
N GLY A 120 9.26 16.87 8.02
CA GLY A 120 8.23 16.49 8.95
C GLY A 120 7.20 15.55 8.33
N TYR A 121 6.74 14.62 9.15
CA TYR A 121 5.81 13.57 8.77
C TYR A 121 4.70 13.50 9.82
N SER A 122 3.44 13.42 9.38
CA SER A 122 2.31 13.13 10.24
C SER A 122 1.48 12.00 9.65
N MET A 123 1.06 11.07 10.50
CA MET A 123 0.10 10.02 10.19
C MET A 123 -1.04 10.10 11.21
N ARG A 124 -2.27 10.22 10.73
CA ARG A 124 -3.47 10.29 11.58
C ARG A 124 -4.55 9.34 11.09
N GLY A 125 -5.33 8.78 12.01
CA GLY A 125 -6.51 7.97 11.70
C GLY A 125 -7.46 7.87 12.89
N MET A 126 -8.72 7.52 12.63
CA MET A 126 -9.72 7.26 13.66
C MET A 126 -9.73 5.77 13.99
N ALA A 127 -9.48 5.43 15.25
CA ALA A 127 -9.62 4.08 15.74
C ALA A 127 -11.11 3.73 15.90
N VAL A 128 -11.51 2.54 15.42
CA VAL A 128 -12.89 2.09 15.47
C VAL A 128 -13.01 0.64 15.93
N LYS A 129 -14.16 0.31 16.51
CA LYS A 129 -14.53 -1.05 16.92
C LYS A 129 -15.67 -1.55 16.04
N TYR A 130 -15.56 -2.77 15.50
CA TYR A 130 -16.68 -3.33 14.73
C TYR A 130 -17.83 -3.70 15.65
N GLN A 131 -19.04 -3.44 15.19
CA GLN A 131 -20.24 -3.90 15.87
C GLN A 131 -20.41 -5.40 15.62
N LYS A 132 -20.74 -6.16 16.67
CA LYS A 132 -21.09 -7.57 16.52
C LYS A 132 -22.40 -7.67 15.76
N GLU A 133 -22.41 -8.44 14.69
CA GLU A 133 -23.64 -8.83 14.01
C GLU A 133 -24.50 -9.59 15.02
N ARG A 134 -25.65 -9.02 15.39
CA ARG A 134 -26.59 -9.75 16.24
C ARG A 134 -27.22 -10.83 15.36
N GLU A 135 -26.92 -12.09 15.61
CA GLU A 135 -27.72 -13.19 15.10
C GLU A 135 -29.17 -12.96 15.56
N VAL A 136 -30.02 -12.53 14.63
CA VAL A 136 -31.47 -12.56 14.85
C VAL A 136 -31.86 -14.03 14.71
N ARG A 137 -31.89 -14.73 15.84
CA ARG A 137 -32.40 -16.11 15.87
C ARG A 137 -33.89 -16.05 15.48
N PRO A 138 -34.32 -16.79 14.44
CA PRO A 138 -35.70 -16.76 13.95
C PRO A 138 -36.70 -17.26 14.99
#